data_AF-A0A968FBG7-F1
#
_entry.id   AF-A0A968FBG7-F1
#
_cell.length_a   1.000
_cell.length_b   1.000
_cell.length_c   1.000
_cell.angle_alpha   90.00
_cell.angle_beta   90.00
_cell.angle_gamma   90.00
#
_symmetry.space_group_name_H-M   'P 1'
#
loop_
_entity.id
_entity.type
_entity.pdbx_description
1 polymer ?
#
loop_
_entity_poly.entity_id
_entity_poly.type
_entity_poly.pdbx_seq_one_letter_code
_entity_poly.pdbx_strand_id
1 'polypeptide(L)'
;MTFSQKLVEQVWEKGRVDPQADPAVWRKDECGAWVRRTHYRDRESEFGWEIDYITPGGPTRLNNLRVVHWQNYLAGGVGRVVCKVTADSAGIKNRKA
;
A
#
# COMPACT_ATOMS: atom_id res chain seq x y z
N MET A 1 13.16 9.63 2.69
CA MET A 1 13.25 9.49 1.22
C MET A 1 12.09 10.21 0.57
N THR A 2 12.31 10.90 -0.54
CA THR A 2 11.27 11.64 -1.27
C THR A 2 11.15 11.05 -2.66
N PHE A 3 9.95 10.61 -3.04
CA PHE A 3 9.67 10.11 -4.39
C PHE A 3 8.99 11.23 -5.20
N SER A 4 9.20 11.24 -6.51
CA SER A 4 8.47 12.17 -7.38
C SER A 4 6.98 11.80 -7.43
N GLN A 5 6.11 12.79 -7.66
CA GLN A 5 4.66 12.53 -7.77
C GLN A 5 4.34 11.49 -8.84
N LYS A 6 5.00 11.58 -10.00
CA LYS A 6 4.89 10.58 -11.07
C LYS A 6 5.24 9.16 -10.61
N LEU A 7 6.30 9.00 -9.82
CA LEU A 7 6.67 7.69 -9.30
C LEU A 7 5.66 7.19 -8.26
N VAL A 8 5.14 8.07 -7.41
CA VAL A 8 4.08 7.73 -6.45
C VAL A 8 2.82 7.24 -7.18
N GLU A 9 2.43 7.89 -8.27
CA GLU A 9 1.32 7.47 -9.12
C GLU A 9 1.57 6.10 -9.76
N GLN A 10 2.74 5.92 -10.36
CA GLN A 10 3.10 4.63 -10.96
C GLN A 10 3.14 3.49 -9.93
N VAL A 11 3.62 3.76 -8.71
CA VAL A 11 3.62 2.75 -7.65
C VAL A 11 2.19 2.47 -7.18
N TRP A 12 1.37 3.51 -7.00
CA TRP A 12 -0.06 3.35 -6.68
C TRP A 12 -0.76 2.43 -7.68
N GLU A 13 -0.45 2.59 -8.97
CA GLU A 13 -0.99 1.75 -10.05
C GLU A 13 -0.63 0.26 -9.95
N LYS A 14 0.32 -0.13 -9.09
CA LYS A 14 0.63 -1.53 -8.78
C LYS A 14 -0.26 -2.15 -7.71
N GLY A 15 -0.99 -1.33 -6.95
CA GLY A 15 -1.94 -1.84 -5.95
C GLY A 15 -3.03 -2.69 -6.63
N ARG A 16 -3.46 -3.76 -5.96
CA ARG A 16 -4.50 -4.66 -6.48
C ARG A 16 -5.82 -3.91 -6.60
N VAL A 17 -6.48 -4.04 -7.74
CA VAL A 17 -7.82 -3.49 -7.97
C VAL A 17 -8.88 -4.48 -7.47
N ASP A 18 -10.03 -3.95 -7.08
CA ASP A 18 -11.19 -4.75 -6.68
C ASP A 18 -12.39 -4.31 -7.53
N PRO A 19 -13.13 -5.23 -8.17
CA PRO A 19 -14.28 -4.88 -9.01
C PRO A 19 -15.38 -4.10 -8.28
N GLN A 20 -15.44 -4.19 -6.95
CA GLN A 20 -16.48 -3.55 -6.13
C GLN A 20 -16.11 -2.12 -5.68
N ALA A 21 -14.92 -1.63 -6.02
CA ALA A 21 -14.45 -0.30 -5.62
C ALA A 21 -13.83 0.46 -6.81
N ASP A 22 -13.91 1.79 -6.79
CA ASP A 22 -13.28 2.63 -7.80
C ASP A 22 -11.74 2.51 -7.72
N PRO A 23 -11.06 1.96 -8.74
CA PRO A 23 -9.61 1.74 -8.74
C PRO A 23 -8.78 3.04 -8.76
N ALA A 24 -9.40 4.18 -9.07
CA ALA A 24 -8.77 5.50 -8.96
C ALA A 24 -8.67 5.97 -7.50
N VAL A 25 -9.60 5.52 -6.65
CA VAL A 25 -9.69 5.92 -5.24
C VAL A 25 -9.14 4.85 -4.31
N TRP A 26 -9.47 3.59 -4.57
CA TRP A 26 -9.25 2.45 -3.68
C TRP A 26 -8.46 1.36 -4.35
N ARG A 27 -7.48 0.84 -3.62
CA ARG A 27 -6.72 -0.34 -4.01
C ARG A 27 -6.40 -1.17 -2.79
N LYS A 28 -5.86 -2.36 -3.02
CA LYS A 28 -5.38 -3.25 -1.98
C LYS A 28 -3.87 -3.45 -2.07
N ASP A 29 -3.22 -3.57 -0.92
CA ASP A 29 -1.83 -3.99 -0.84
C ASP A 29 -1.67 -5.50 -1.09
N GLU A 30 -0.44 -6.01 -0.95
CA GLU A 30 -0.15 -7.45 -1.11
C GLU A 30 -0.84 -8.34 -0.08
N CYS A 31 -1.15 -7.82 1.11
CA CYS A 31 -1.93 -8.48 2.15
C CYS A 31 -3.44 -8.41 1.90
N GLY A 32 -3.87 -7.65 0.88
CA GLY A 32 -5.27 -7.41 0.62
C GLY A 32 -5.87 -6.29 1.47
N ALA A 33 -5.09 -5.54 2.25
CA ALA A 33 -5.58 -4.40 3.01
C ALA A 33 -5.93 -3.23 2.10
N TRP A 34 -7.07 -2.59 2.34
CA TRP A 34 -7.50 -1.42 1.61
C TRP A 34 -6.60 -0.23 1.89
N VAL A 35 -6.28 0.51 0.83
CA VAL A 35 -5.53 1.75 0.85
C VAL A 35 -6.25 2.77 -0.02
N ARG A 36 -6.11 4.06 0.31
CA ARG A 36 -6.75 5.15 -0.43
C ARG A 36 -5.72 6.03 -1.12
N ARG A 37 -5.95 6.36 -2.40
CA ARG A 37 -5.00 7.13 -3.23
C ARG A 37 -4.52 8.41 -2.57
N THR A 38 -5.44 9.15 -1.95
CA THR A 38 -5.18 10.47 -1.33
C THR A 38 -4.45 10.38 0.01
N HIS A 39 -4.39 9.20 0.64
CA HIS A 39 -3.80 8.99 1.97
C HIS A 39 -2.36 8.46 1.89
N TYR A 40 -1.62 8.97 0.90
CA TYR A 40 -0.21 8.63 0.73
C TYR A 40 0.61 9.23 1.88
N ARG A 41 1.40 8.39 2.59
CA ARG A 41 2.18 8.74 3.81
C ARG A 41 1.36 9.23 4.99
N ASP A 42 0.05 9.06 4.96
CA ASP A 42 -0.82 9.39 6.06
C ASP A 42 -0.93 8.18 6.99
N ARG A 43 -0.27 8.22 8.14
CA ARG A 43 -0.31 7.14 9.15
C ARG A 43 -1.41 7.32 10.19
N GLU A 44 -2.13 8.43 10.14
CA GLU A 44 -3.27 8.71 11.02
C GLU A 44 -4.56 8.16 10.41
N SER A 45 -4.58 7.94 9.09
CA SER A 45 -5.70 7.32 8.41
C SER A 45 -5.76 5.79 8.53
N GLU A 46 -6.98 5.25 8.66
CA GLU A 46 -7.27 3.82 8.51
C GLU A 46 -6.84 3.23 7.15
N PHE A 47 -6.72 4.05 6.10
CA PHE A 47 -6.43 3.61 4.73
C PHE A 47 -5.11 4.19 4.20
N GLY A 48 -4.25 4.62 5.11
CA GLY A 48 -2.94 5.13 4.81
C GLY A 48 -2.05 4.10 4.11
N TRP A 49 -1.12 4.57 3.30
CA TRP A 49 -0.17 3.68 2.64
C TRP A 49 1.19 4.32 2.41
N GLU A 50 2.16 3.45 2.30
CA GLU A 50 3.56 3.78 2.11
C GLU A 50 4.10 3.06 0.87
N ILE A 51 5.20 3.58 0.34
CA ILE A 51 5.97 2.89 -0.69
C ILE A 51 7.04 2.07 0.02
N ASP A 52 7.04 0.77 -0.23
CA ASP A 52 8.04 -0.15 0.27
C ASP A 52 8.96 -0.64 -0.86
N TYR A 53 10.21 -0.95 -0.52
CA TYR A 53 11.16 -1.59 -1.42
C TYR A 53 11.00 -3.09 -1.34
N ILE A 54 10.78 -3.79 -2.45
CA ILE A 54 10.68 -5.26 -2.47
C ILE A 54 12.02 -5.90 -2.06
N THR A 55 13.13 -5.38 -2.60
CA THR A 55 14.49 -5.77 -2.25
C THR A 55 15.21 -4.61 -1.57
N PRO A 56 15.46 -4.66 -0.25
CA PRO A 56 16.23 -3.65 0.47
C PRO A 56 17.62 -3.46 -0.12
N GLY A 57 18.10 -2.22 -0.19
CA GLY A 57 19.41 -1.89 -0.81
C GLY A 57 19.44 -2.01 -2.33
N GLY A 58 18.34 -2.42 -2.97
CA GLY A 58 18.17 -2.42 -4.42
C GLY A 58 17.91 -1.03 -5.00
N PRO A 59 17.88 -0.90 -6.34
CA PRO A 59 17.67 0.38 -6.98
C PRO A 59 16.23 0.89 -6.78
N THR A 60 16.08 2.22 -6.76
CA THR A 60 14.77 2.90 -6.75
C THR A 60 14.14 2.85 -8.14
N ARG A 61 13.66 1.68 -8.55
CA ARG A 61 12.97 1.43 -9.82
C ARG A 61 11.56 0.93 -9.54
N LEU A 62 10.62 1.27 -10.43
CA LEU A 62 9.20 0.92 -10.28
C LEU A 62 8.95 -0.58 -10.00
N ASN A 63 9.75 -1.46 -10.61
CA ASN A 63 9.65 -2.91 -10.38
C ASN A 63 10.05 -3.33 -8.95
N ASN A 64 10.93 -2.58 -8.28
CA ASN A 64 11.39 -2.81 -6.91
C ASN A 64 10.56 -2.06 -5.87
N LEU A 65 9.49 -1.36 -6.26
CA LEU A 65 8.64 -0.60 -5.35
C LEU A 65 7.24 -1.21 -5.30
N ARG A 66 6.59 -1.19 -4.14
CA ARG A 66 5.22 -1.67 -3.97
C ARG A 66 4.41 -0.77 -3.04
N VAL A 67 3.09 -0.84 -3.18
CA VAL A 67 2.13 -0.25 -2.25
C VAL A 67 1.99 -1.16 -1.05
N VAL A 68 2.13 -0.62 0.15
CA VAL A 68 1.92 -1.36 1.40
C VAL A 68 1.08 -0.51 2.34
N HIS A 69 0.08 -1.11 2.98
CA HIS A 69 -0.66 -0.42 4.04
C HIS A 69 0.29 -0.04 5.17
N TRP A 70 0.17 1.16 5.74
CA TRP A 70 1.17 1.69 6.68
C TRP A 70 1.39 0.79 7.90
N GLN A 71 0.33 0.14 8.42
CA GLN A 71 0.45 -0.79 9.53
C GLN A 71 1.18 -2.09 9.16
N ASN A 72 1.02 -2.56 7.93
CA ASN A 72 1.71 -3.75 7.41
C ASN A 72 3.19 -3.44 7.19
N TYR A 73 3.48 -2.25 6.67
CA TYR A 73 4.84 -1.73 6.53
C TYR A 73 5.55 -1.60 7.89
N LEU A 74 4.89 -1.01 8.90
CA LEU A 74 5.48 -0.89 10.24
C LEU A 74 5.69 -2.26 10.93
N ALA A 75 4.82 -3.23 10.67
CA ALA A 75 4.93 -4.55 11.27
C ALA A 75 6.10 -5.36 10.71
N GLY A 76 6.39 -5.24 9.41
CA GLY A 76 7.44 -6.01 8.75
C GLY A 76 8.76 -5.29 8.57
N GLY A 77 8.74 -3.96 8.41
CA GLY A 77 9.91 -3.17 8.04
C GLY A 77 10.18 -3.18 6.53
N VAL A 78 11.25 -2.50 6.12
CA VAL A 78 11.60 -2.33 4.69
C VAL A 78 11.84 -3.69 4.03
N GLY A 79 11.14 -3.95 2.92
CA GLY A 79 11.25 -5.18 2.13
C GLY A 79 10.72 -6.43 2.76
N ARG A 80 10.06 -6.31 3.90
CA ARG A 80 9.34 -7.41 4.53
C ARG A 80 7.90 -6.96 4.75
N VAL A 81 6.97 -7.63 4.08
CA VAL A 81 5.54 -7.44 4.33
C VAL A 81 5.10 -8.41 5.42
N VAL A 82 4.52 -7.88 6.49
CA VAL A 82 3.81 -8.64 7.52
C VAL A 82 2.36 -8.17 7.48
N CYS A 83 1.44 -9.09 7.23
CA CYS A 83 0.01 -8.79 7.18
C CYS A 83 -0.52 -8.65 8.60
N LYS A 84 -0.46 -7.43 9.14
CA LYS A 84 -1.08 -7.06 10.43
C LYS A 84 -2.54 -6.66 10.24
N VAL A 85 -2.86 -6.09 9.10
CA VAL A 85 -4.22 -5.80 8.66
C VAL A 85 -4.49 -6.32 7.26
N THR A 86 -5.74 -6.65 7.02
CA THR A 86 -6.29 -7.12 5.74
C THR A 86 -7.66 -6.49 5.52
N ALA A 87 -8.16 -6.52 4.29
CA ALA A 87 -9.52 -6.09 4.02
C ALA A 87 -10.53 -6.97 4.77
N ASP A 88 -11.56 -6.33 5.30
CA ASP A 88 -12.75 -7.02 5.75
C ASP A 88 -13.53 -7.56 4.54
N SER A 89 -14.28 -8.64 4.75
CA SER A 89 -15.19 -9.19 3.73
C SER A 89 -16.44 -8.32 3.53
N ALA A 90 -16.76 -7.45 4.48
CA ALA A 90 -17.88 -6.52 4.44
C ALA A 90 -17.41 -5.12 4.02
N GLY A 91 -17.19 -4.93 2.72
CA GLY A 91 -16.97 -3.62 2.11
C GLY A 91 -15.56 -3.04 2.28
N ILE A 92 -15.45 -1.70 2.19
CA ILE A 92 -14.19 -0.96 2.24
C ILE A 92 -13.86 -0.65 3.71
N LYS A 93 -13.29 -1.64 4.40
CA LYS A 93 -12.85 -1.54 5.79
C LYS A 93 -11.64 -2.44 6.01
N ASN A 94 -10.71 -2.02 6.86
CA ASN A 94 -9.60 -2.87 7.27
C ASN A 94 -9.89 -3.54 8.62
N ARG A 95 -9.42 -4.78 8.78
CA ARG A 95 -9.46 -5.52 10.05
C ARG A 95 -8.08 -6.07 10.37
N LYS A 96 -7.86 -6.42 11.64
CA LYS A 96 -6.64 -7.14 12.04
C LYS A 96 -6.63 -8.51 11.35
N ALA A 97 -5.47 -8.86 10.80
CA ALA A 97 -5.23 -10.14 10.15
C ALA A 97 -5.26 -11.29 11.15
#